data_AF-A0A2S5LFY1-F1
#
_entry.id   AF-A0A2S5LFY1-F1
#
_cell.length_a   1.000
_cell.length_b   1.000
_cell.length_c   1.000
_cell.angle_alpha   90.00
_cell.angle_beta   90.00
_cell.angle_gamma   90.00
#
_symmetry.space_group_name_H-M   'P 1'
#
loop_
_entity.id
_entity.type
_entity.pdbx_description
1 polymer ?
#
loop_
_entity_poly.entity_id
_entity_poly.type
_entity_poly.pdbx_seq_one_letter_code
_entity_poly.pdbx_strand_id
1 'polypeptide(L)'
;MKNAIIISTTVFSLLLSASVMAEDANNIGLDDRGDRIENRLDNKGERIENRLDNKGDRIEDRLDNRADKASAKGNEARADQLENKGDRIDQRLDKRGDRADNRLDRKGERINNRLDNRASKRAARRN
;
A
#
# COMPACT_ATOMS: atom_id res chain seq x y z
N MET A 1 47.32 21.07 48.60
CA MET A 1 45.84 21.02 48.66
C MET A 1 45.31 21.91 47.56
N LYS A 2 44.29 21.61 46.77
CA LYS A 2 43.58 20.38 46.40
C LYS A 2 42.85 20.77 45.10
N ASN A 3 42.88 19.85 44.16
CA ASN A 3 42.28 19.89 42.84
C ASN A 3 40.77 20.18 42.94
N ALA A 4 40.25 21.24 42.27
CA ALA A 4 38.82 21.56 42.34
C ALA A 4 38.26 22.30 41.10
N ILE A 5 38.77 22.07 39.88
CA ILE A 5 38.25 22.76 38.68
C ILE A 5 38.13 21.84 37.44
N ILE A 6 37.64 20.60 37.59
CA ILE A 6 37.43 19.69 36.42
C ILE A 6 36.00 19.11 36.35
N ILE A 7 35.08 19.43 37.28
CA ILE A 7 33.76 18.76 37.32
C ILE A 7 32.67 19.51 36.51
N SER A 8 32.92 20.73 36.03
CA SER A 8 31.83 21.55 35.42
C SER A 8 31.55 21.27 33.94
N THR A 9 32.45 20.63 33.20
CA THR A 9 32.31 20.46 31.73
C THR A 9 31.69 19.12 31.31
N THR A 10 31.61 18.14 32.21
CA THR A 10 31.05 16.81 31.91
C THR A 10 29.53 16.73 32.09
N VAL A 11 28.91 17.66 32.83
CA VAL A 11 27.45 17.67 33.04
C VAL A 11 26.71 18.36 31.89
N PHE A 12 27.36 19.26 31.15
CA PHE A 12 26.77 19.93 29.98
C PHE A 12 26.71 19.02 28.74
N SER A 13 27.61 18.04 28.62
CA SER A 13 27.62 17.07 27.52
C SER A 13 26.59 15.92 27.68
N LEU A 14 26.12 15.64 28.91
CA LEU A 14 25.08 14.64 29.15
C LEU A 14 23.66 15.14 28.81
N LEU A 15 23.41 16.45 28.85
CA LEU A 15 22.11 17.03 28.45
C LEU A 15 21.94 17.13 26.93
N LEU A 16 23.05 17.30 26.19
CA LEU A 16 23.02 17.32 24.72
C LEU A 16 22.66 15.93 24.14
N SER A 17 23.14 14.87 24.77
CA SER A 17 22.90 13.49 24.31
C SER A 17 21.46 13.02 24.54
N ALA A 18 20.78 13.45 25.61
CA ALA A 18 19.37 13.12 25.84
C ALA A 18 18.44 13.71 24.76
N SER A 19 18.78 14.89 24.24
CA SER A 19 18.03 15.60 23.20
C SER A 19 18.09 14.85 21.85
N VAL A 20 19.28 14.40 21.48
CA VAL A 20 19.55 13.64 20.24
C VAL A 20 18.92 12.24 20.30
N MET A 21 18.99 11.55 21.44
CA MET A 21 18.36 10.22 21.59
C MET A 21 16.82 10.28 21.54
N ALA A 22 16.22 11.40 21.97
CA ALA A 22 14.78 11.64 21.85
C ALA A 22 14.34 12.08 20.43
N GLU A 23 15.27 12.53 19.59
CA GLU A 23 15.04 12.78 18.16
C GLU A 23 14.91 11.47 17.38
N ASP A 24 15.86 10.55 17.56
CA ASP A 24 15.80 9.22 16.96
C ASP A 24 14.51 8.48 17.36
N ALA A 25 14.23 8.38 18.67
CA ALA A 25 13.06 7.61 19.15
C ALA A 25 11.71 8.11 18.61
N ASN A 26 11.55 9.41 18.34
CA ASN A 26 10.31 9.98 17.84
C ASN A 26 10.18 9.99 16.31
N ASN A 27 11.31 10.03 15.59
CA ASN A 27 11.31 9.90 14.14
C ASN A 27 11.12 8.43 13.75
N ILE A 28 11.76 7.51 14.48
CA ILE A 28 11.52 6.06 14.43
C ILE A 28 10.01 5.77 14.56
N GLY A 29 9.30 6.44 15.48
CA GLY A 29 7.86 6.23 15.63
C GLY A 29 6.98 6.75 14.48
N LEU A 30 7.47 7.69 13.65
CA LEU A 30 6.78 8.11 12.42
C LEU A 30 7.09 7.17 11.25
N ASP A 31 8.33 6.71 11.15
CA ASP A 31 8.79 5.75 10.15
C ASP A 31 8.10 4.40 10.34
N ASP A 32 8.12 3.85 11.56
CA ASP A 32 7.38 2.61 11.92
C ASP A 32 5.89 2.69 11.59
N ARG A 33 5.33 3.90 11.70
CA ARG A 33 3.93 4.15 11.37
C ARG A 33 3.71 4.21 9.87
N GLY A 34 4.64 4.80 9.12
CA GLY A 34 4.68 4.80 7.66
C GLY A 34 4.69 3.38 7.13
N ASP A 35 5.67 2.59 7.55
CA ASP A 35 5.87 1.19 7.15
C ASP A 35 4.63 0.34 7.45
N ARG A 36 4.03 0.49 8.63
CA ARG A 36 2.80 -0.24 8.98
C ARG A 36 1.63 0.14 8.08
N ILE A 37 1.56 1.39 7.62
CA ILE A 37 0.49 1.82 6.73
C ILE A 37 0.72 1.29 5.31
N GLU A 38 1.94 1.39 4.80
CA GLU A 38 2.35 0.86 3.51
C GLU A 38 2.04 -0.63 3.41
N ASN A 39 2.55 -1.43 4.35
CA ASN A 39 2.24 -2.85 4.46
C ASN A 39 0.73 -3.13 4.43
N ARG A 40 -0.09 -2.30 5.09
CA ARG A 40 -1.56 -2.48 5.10
C ARG A 40 -2.22 -2.10 3.78
N LEU A 41 -1.64 -1.19 3.00
CA LEU A 41 -2.11 -0.86 1.66
C LEU A 41 -1.74 -1.95 0.67
N ASP A 42 -0.53 -2.49 0.75
CA ASP A 42 -0.06 -3.57 -0.13
C ASP A 42 -0.87 -4.85 0.09
N ASN A 43 -0.97 -5.29 1.35
CA ASN A 43 -1.84 -6.42 1.73
C ASN A 43 -3.30 -6.22 1.29
N LYS A 44 -3.74 -4.96 1.16
CA LYS A 44 -5.08 -4.66 0.67
C LYS A 44 -5.16 -4.73 -0.85
N GLY A 45 -4.13 -4.28 -1.57
CA GLY A 45 -3.97 -4.42 -3.02
C GLY A 45 -4.01 -5.88 -3.41
N GLU A 46 -3.12 -6.69 -2.84
CA GLU A 46 -3.04 -8.14 -3.08
C GLU A 46 -4.40 -8.84 -2.85
N ARG A 47 -5.12 -8.48 -1.78
CA ARG A 47 -6.45 -9.07 -1.52
C ARG A 47 -7.51 -8.67 -2.54
N ILE A 48 -7.37 -7.50 -3.16
CA ILE A 48 -8.28 -7.04 -4.21
C ILE A 48 -7.93 -7.77 -5.50
N GLU A 49 -6.66 -7.82 -5.89
CA GLU A 49 -6.15 -8.55 -7.07
C GLU A 49 -6.59 -10.00 -7.03
N ASN A 50 -6.20 -10.73 -5.98
CA ASN A 50 -6.59 -12.14 -5.78
C ASN A 50 -8.11 -12.35 -5.91
N ARG A 51 -8.92 -11.40 -5.41
CA ARG A 51 -10.38 -11.52 -5.50
C ARG A 51 -10.91 -11.26 -6.91
N LEU A 52 -10.27 -10.38 -7.68
CA LEU A 52 -10.63 -10.11 -9.06
C LEU A 52 -10.23 -11.28 -9.95
N ASP A 53 -9.04 -11.83 -9.77
CA ASP A 53 -8.53 -12.98 -10.54
C ASP A 53 -9.41 -14.21 -10.31
N ASN A 54 -9.59 -14.61 -9.04
CA ASN A 54 -10.51 -15.71 -8.68
C ASN A 54 -11.94 -15.51 -9.20
N LYS A 55 -12.35 -14.27 -9.46
CA LYS A 55 -13.65 -13.98 -10.04
C LYS A 55 -13.62 -14.08 -11.56
N GLY A 56 -12.54 -13.65 -12.20
CA GLY A 56 -12.25 -13.84 -13.62
C GLY A 56 -12.32 -15.32 -13.97
N ASP A 57 -11.49 -16.14 -13.32
CA ASP A 57 -11.39 -17.59 -13.55
C ASP A 57 -12.77 -18.27 -13.50
N ARG A 58 -13.57 -17.98 -12.46
CA ARG A 58 -14.91 -18.56 -12.30
C ARG A 58 -15.90 -18.14 -13.38
N ILE A 59 -15.70 -16.96 -13.98
CA ILE A 59 -16.54 -16.47 -15.06
C ILE A 59 -16.10 -17.10 -16.37
N GLU A 60 -14.80 -17.14 -16.64
CA GLU A 60 -14.18 -17.79 -17.80
C GLU A 60 -14.60 -19.26 -17.86
N ASP A 61 -14.34 -20.03 -16.80
CA ASP A 61 -14.77 -21.44 -16.66
C ASP A 61 -16.25 -21.62 -17.02
N ARG A 62 -17.10 -20.72 -16.55
CA ARG A 62 -18.55 -20.81 -16.78
C ARG A 62 -18.93 -20.49 -18.22
N LEU A 63 -18.25 -19.54 -18.84
CA LEU A 63 -18.53 -19.12 -20.21
C LEU A 63 -18.02 -20.18 -21.19
N ASP A 64 -16.84 -20.73 -20.97
CA ASP A 64 -16.26 -21.81 -21.77
C ASP A 64 -17.14 -23.04 -21.73
N ASN A 65 -17.51 -23.49 -20.52
CA ASN A 65 -18.44 -24.60 -20.36
C ASN A 65 -19.80 -24.38 -21.05
N ARG A 66 -20.22 -23.12 -21.26
CA ARG A 66 -21.45 -22.80 -22.00
C ARG A 66 -21.22 -22.71 -23.50
N ALA A 67 -20.04 -22.23 -23.93
CA ALA A 67 -19.62 -22.17 -25.32
C ALA A 67 -19.48 -23.59 -25.88
N ASP A 68 -18.76 -24.47 -25.16
CA ASP A 68 -18.61 -25.89 -25.50
C ASP A 68 -19.97 -26.58 -25.67
N LYS A 69 -20.90 -26.34 -24.74
CA LYS A 69 -22.26 -26.90 -24.81
C LYS A 69 -23.07 -26.33 -25.98
N ALA A 70 -22.78 -25.11 -26.43
CA ALA A 70 -23.43 -24.51 -27.58
C ALA A 70 -22.86 -25.10 -28.88
N SER A 71 -21.53 -25.18 -29.00
CA SER A 71 -20.84 -25.80 -30.14
C SER A 71 -21.21 -27.29 -30.28
N ALA A 72 -21.25 -28.05 -29.18
CA ALA A 72 -21.69 -29.46 -29.20
C ALA A 72 -23.15 -29.65 -29.67
N LYS A 73 -23.97 -28.59 -29.67
CA LYS A 73 -25.35 -28.58 -30.20
C LYS A 73 -25.43 -27.98 -31.62
N GLY A 74 -24.29 -27.71 -32.25
CA GLY A 74 -24.18 -27.09 -33.57
C GLY A 74 -24.50 -25.58 -33.58
N ASN A 75 -24.47 -24.91 -32.44
CA ASN A 75 -24.80 -23.49 -32.32
C ASN A 75 -23.53 -22.64 -32.16
N GLU A 76 -22.70 -22.60 -33.21
CA GLU A 76 -21.41 -21.90 -33.20
C GLU A 76 -21.57 -20.39 -32.98
N ALA A 77 -22.56 -19.75 -33.62
CA ALA A 77 -22.81 -18.33 -33.41
C ALA A 77 -23.11 -17.98 -31.94
N ARG A 78 -23.64 -18.94 -31.17
CA ARG A 78 -23.85 -18.75 -29.73
C ARG A 78 -22.58 -19.01 -28.93
N ALA A 79 -21.74 -19.95 -29.34
CA ALA A 79 -20.42 -20.16 -28.74
C ALA A 79 -19.56 -18.90 -28.87
N ASP A 80 -19.44 -18.36 -30.10
CA ASP A 80 -18.70 -17.12 -30.36
C ASP A 80 -19.20 -15.94 -29.51
N GLN A 81 -20.52 -15.81 -29.35
CA GLN A 81 -21.10 -14.76 -28.50
C GLN A 81 -20.73 -14.89 -27.02
N LEU A 82 -20.51 -16.12 -26.53
CA LEU A 82 -20.13 -16.38 -25.15
C LEU A 82 -18.64 -16.10 -24.93
N GLU A 83 -17.78 -16.47 -25.87
CA GLU A 83 -16.35 -16.13 -25.87
C GLU A 83 -16.15 -14.61 -25.91
N ASN A 84 -16.76 -13.92 -26.87
CA ASN A 84 -16.74 -12.46 -26.96
C ASN A 84 -17.28 -11.76 -25.70
N LYS A 85 -18.15 -12.44 -24.95
CA LYS A 85 -18.65 -11.94 -23.67
C LYS A 85 -17.61 -12.14 -22.56
N GLY A 86 -16.83 -13.21 -22.59
CA GLY A 86 -15.66 -13.45 -21.73
C GLY A 86 -14.68 -12.30 -21.86
N ASP A 87 -14.17 -12.05 -23.07
CA ASP A 87 -13.22 -10.97 -23.35
C ASP A 87 -13.67 -9.61 -22.81
N ARG A 88 -14.96 -9.29 -22.98
CA ARG A 88 -15.55 -8.03 -22.49
C ARG A 88 -15.62 -7.96 -20.97
N ILE A 89 -15.78 -9.10 -20.29
CA ILE A 89 -15.77 -9.17 -18.84
C ILE A 89 -14.33 -9.04 -18.34
N ASP A 90 -13.37 -9.68 -18.98
CA ASP A 90 -11.95 -9.63 -18.57
C ASP A 90 -11.44 -8.19 -18.66
N GLN A 91 -11.66 -7.53 -19.80
CA GLN A 91 -11.34 -6.10 -19.96
C GLN A 91 -12.01 -5.20 -18.90
N ARG A 92 -13.17 -5.61 -18.35
CA ARG A 92 -13.85 -4.86 -17.28
C ARG A 92 -13.27 -5.17 -15.90
N LEU A 93 -12.77 -6.38 -15.68
CA LEU A 93 -12.08 -6.77 -14.46
C LEU A 93 -10.71 -6.12 -14.39
N ASP A 94 -9.95 -6.09 -15.48
CA ASP A 94 -8.66 -5.39 -15.58
C ASP A 94 -8.80 -3.91 -15.24
N LYS A 95 -9.73 -3.22 -15.92
CA LYS A 95 -10.05 -1.81 -15.65
C LYS A 95 -10.49 -1.58 -14.20
N ARG A 96 -11.02 -2.59 -13.53
CA ARG A 96 -11.40 -2.50 -12.12
C ARG A 96 -10.20 -2.70 -11.20
N GLY A 97 -9.27 -3.58 -11.56
CA GLY A 97 -7.94 -3.71 -10.96
C GLY A 97 -7.20 -2.38 -11.02
N ASP A 98 -6.99 -1.85 -12.22
CA ASP A 98 -6.31 -0.57 -12.44
C ASP A 98 -6.88 0.56 -11.56
N ARG A 99 -8.22 0.64 -11.47
CA ARG A 99 -8.87 1.66 -10.65
C ARG A 99 -8.67 1.46 -9.16
N ALA A 100 -8.56 0.22 -8.71
CA ALA A 100 -8.25 -0.10 -7.33
C ALA A 100 -6.82 0.33 -7.00
N ASP A 101 -5.86 0.02 -7.86
CA ASP A 101 -4.44 0.31 -7.68
C ASP A 101 -4.21 1.81 -7.66
N ASN A 102 -4.70 2.51 -8.69
CA ASN A 102 -4.70 3.98 -8.76
C ASN A 102 -5.37 4.66 -7.55
N ARG A 103 -6.27 3.97 -6.85
CA ARG A 103 -6.91 4.49 -5.64
C ARG A 103 -6.08 4.21 -4.39
N LEU A 104 -5.38 3.09 -4.34
CA LEU A 104 -4.45 2.75 -3.26
C LEU A 104 -3.20 3.63 -3.33
N ASP A 105 -2.64 3.86 -4.51
CA ASP A 105 -1.46 4.72 -4.72
C ASP A 105 -1.72 6.14 -4.24
N ARG A 106 -2.78 6.77 -4.77
CA ARG A 106 -3.20 8.12 -4.34
C ARG A 106 -3.48 8.18 -2.83
N LYS A 107 -3.92 7.08 -2.24
CA LYS A 107 -4.14 7.02 -0.79
C LYS A 107 -2.81 6.93 -0.04
N GLY A 108 -1.85 6.14 -0.52
CA GLY A 108 -0.47 6.08 -0.03
C GLY A 108 0.19 7.45 -0.08
N GLU A 109 0.20 8.10 -1.23
CA GLU A 109 0.74 9.46 -1.41
C GLU A 109 0.14 10.46 -0.43
N ARG A 110 -1.18 10.46 -0.25
CA ARG A 110 -1.85 11.35 0.72
C ARG A 110 -1.43 11.09 2.16
N ILE A 111 -1.09 9.85 2.49
CA ILE A 111 -0.62 9.48 3.81
C ILE A 111 0.84 9.93 3.98
N ASN A 112 1.70 9.65 3.01
CA ASN A 112 3.11 10.04 3.03
C ASN A 112 3.23 11.56 3.19
N ASN A 113 2.53 12.33 2.34
CA ASN A 113 2.46 13.79 2.48
C ASN A 113 2.01 14.26 3.87
N ARG A 114 1.10 13.55 4.53
CA ARG A 114 0.65 13.91 5.90
C ARG A 114 1.69 13.57 6.95
N LEU A 115 2.45 12.49 6.77
CA LEU A 115 3.55 12.12 7.66
C LEU A 115 4.70 13.12 7.51
N ASP A 116 5.08 13.47 6.29
CA ASP A 116 6.10 14.47 6.00
C ASP A 116 5.75 15.82 6.60
N ASN A 117 4.52 16.31 6.36
CA ASN A 117 4.04 17.57 6.96
C ASN A 117 4.07 17.55 8.49
N ARG A 118 3.84 16.39 9.13
CA ARG A 118 3.94 16.25 10.59
C ARG A 118 5.40 16.27 11.04
N ALA A 119 6.30 15.60 10.33
CA ALA A 119 7.73 15.64 10.58
C ALA A 119 8.27 17.08 10.45
N SER A 120 7.95 17.79 9.36
CA SER A 120 8.37 19.18 9.14
C SER A 120 7.82 20.14 10.20
N LYS A 121 6.54 20.03 10.57
CA LYS A 121 5.96 20.87 11.64
C LYS A 121 6.61 20.63 13.00
N ARG A 122 7.05 19.39 13.28
CA ARG A 122 7.77 19.06 14.51
C ARG A 122 9.17 19.66 14.49
N ALA A 123 9.88 19.57 13.37
CA ALA A 123 11.19 20.22 13.20
C ALA A 123 11.07 21.74 13.38
N ALA A 124 10.07 22.37 12.77
CA ALA A 124 9.87 23.82 12.86
C ALA A 124 9.47 24.33 14.26
N ARG A 125 8.85 23.50 15.11
CA ARG A 125 8.53 23.84 16.51
C ARG A 125 9.73 23.72 17.46
N ARG A 126 10.84 23.14 16.99
CA ARG A 126 12.06 22.90 17.77
C ARG A 126 13.14 23.96 17.51
N ASN A 127 12.98 24.78 16.47
CA ASN A 127 13.75 26.01 16.22
C ASN A 127 13.03 27.22 16.81
#